data_AF-W2V1K3-F1
#
_entry.id   AF-W2V1K3-F1
#
_cell.length_a   1.000
_cell.length_b   1.000
_cell.length_c   1.000
_cell.angle_alpha   90.00
_cell.angle_beta   90.00
_cell.angle_gamma   90.00
#
_symmetry.space_group_name_H-M   'P 1'
#
loop_
_entity.id
_entity.type
_entity.pdbx_description
1 polymer ?
#
loop_
_entity_poly.entity_id
_entity_poly.type
_entity_poly.pdbx_seq_one_letter_code
_entity_poly.pdbx_strand_id
1 'polypeptide(L)'
;MIKDFIFSEKVDKVLRSELDYVSGSMLIPRIKKISINVSLGSQVIKDSKCLDYAQRSLSMIVGQKAVICRAKKSIASFKLRKGYPVACKVTLRRKVLIDAFFKKTLIGLARQRDFSPFSAEQFDGSGNFSFGVLEHAVYDEVDYESMYLNYGMNINIITNLNDSHKSMLFLKVLGIPFK
;
A
#
# COMPACT_ATOMS: atom_id res chain seq x y z
N MET A 1 2.66 15.95 11.45
CA MET A 1 1.92 14.93 12.23
C MET A 1 2.58 13.54 12.23
N ILE A 2 2.79 12.82 11.12
CA ILE A 2 3.66 11.61 11.14
C ILE A 2 5.14 12.01 11.27
N LYS A 3 5.55 13.16 10.71
CA LYS A 3 6.80 13.83 11.11
C LYS A 3 6.86 13.96 12.63
N ASP A 4 5.87 14.59 13.25
CA ASP A 4 5.91 14.85 14.70
C ASP A 4 5.85 13.56 15.55
N PHE A 5 5.28 12.47 15.01
CA PHE A 5 5.25 11.15 15.65
C PHE A 5 6.60 10.40 15.50
N ILE A 6 7.16 10.35 14.29
CA ILE A 6 8.49 9.73 14.00
C ILE A 6 9.63 10.55 14.64
N PHE A 7 9.49 11.87 14.70
CA PHE A 7 10.43 12.78 15.35
C PHE A 7 10.05 13.06 16.82
N SER A 8 9.08 12.34 17.38
CA SER A 8 8.93 12.35 18.83
C SER A 8 10.22 11.78 19.42
N GLU A 9 10.77 12.47 20.40
CA GLU A 9 12.07 12.13 21.00
C GLU A 9 12.17 10.66 21.45
N LYS A 10 11.04 10.05 21.77
CA LYS A 10 10.92 8.64 22.15
C LYS A 10 11.10 7.70 20.97
N VAL A 11 10.44 7.95 19.84
CA VAL A 11 10.53 7.11 18.64
C VAL A 11 11.93 7.19 18.04
N ASP A 12 12.51 8.38 18.00
CA ASP A 12 13.86 8.56 17.45
C ASP A 12 14.93 7.91 18.35
N LYS A 13 14.74 7.87 19.68
CA LYS A 13 15.61 7.10 20.59
C LYS A 13 15.53 5.59 20.37
N VAL A 14 14.32 5.03 20.24
CA VAL A 14 14.11 3.59 19.97
C VAL A 14 14.72 3.20 18.63
N LEU A 15 14.46 4.01 17.61
CA LEU A 15 15.01 3.78 16.28
C LEU A 15 16.54 3.89 16.29
N ARG A 16 17.15 4.85 17.01
CA ARG A 16 18.61 4.94 17.14
C ARG A 16 19.22 3.71 17.84
N SER A 17 18.59 3.22 18.91
CA SER A 17 19.09 2.06 19.66
C SER A 17 18.94 0.74 18.91
N GLU A 18 17.87 0.59 18.13
CA GLU A 18 17.60 -0.67 17.41
C GLU A 18 18.23 -0.73 16.02
N LEU A 19 18.49 0.42 15.40
CA LEU A 19 18.95 0.50 14.01
C LEU A 19 20.40 0.99 13.87
N ASP A 20 21.04 1.34 14.98
CA ASP A 20 22.42 1.87 15.07
C ASP A 20 22.71 2.99 14.07
N TYR A 21 21.81 3.97 13.95
CA TYR A 21 22.05 5.16 13.12
C TYR A 21 22.31 6.41 13.95
N VAL A 22 23.18 7.28 13.41
CA VAL A 22 23.48 8.58 14.00
C VAL A 22 22.51 9.63 13.49
N SER A 23 22.00 10.47 14.39
CA SER A 23 21.15 11.64 14.08
C SER A 23 21.85 12.53 13.06
N GLY A 24 21.18 12.83 11.93
CA GLY A 24 21.75 13.66 10.87
C GLY A 24 22.55 12.90 9.81
N SER A 25 22.74 11.58 9.94
CA SER A 25 23.24 10.76 8.85
C SER A 25 22.20 10.62 7.73
N MET A 26 22.64 10.39 6.48
CA MET A 26 21.75 10.07 5.35
C MET A 26 20.94 8.77 5.57
N LEU A 27 21.19 8.03 6.64
CA LEU A 27 20.61 6.73 6.96
C LEU A 27 19.26 6.81 7.71
N ILE A 28 18.68 7.99 7.91
CA ILE A 28 17.39 8.13 8.62
C ILE A 28 16.32 7.26 7.95
N PRO A 29 15.71 6.28 8.66
CA PRO A 29 14.66 5.42 8.12
C PRO A 29 13.47 6.24 7.59
N ARG A 30 13.07 5.96 6.34
CA ARG A 30 11.93 6.61 5.69
C ARG A 30 11.29 5.72 4.64
N ILE A 31 10.00 5.94 4.44
CA ILE A 31 9.27 5.38 3.30
C ILE A 31 9.66 6.18 2.04
N LYS A 32 10.27 5.52 1.05
CA LYS A 32 10.62 6.11 -0.25
C LYS A 32 9.40 6.29 -1.14
N LYS A 33 8.52 5.28 -1.19
CA LYS A 33 7.28 5.29 -1.96
C LYS A 33 6.32 4.21 -1.47
N ILE A 34 5.04 4.42 -1.74
CA ILE A 34 4.02 3.37 -1.62
C ILE A 34 3.47 3.11 -3.01
N SER A 35 3.49 1.85 -3.44
CA SER A 35 2.89 1.41 -4.70
C SER A 35 1.65 0.60 -4.40
N ILE A 36 0.52 1.01 -4.96
CA ILE A 36 -0.77 0.35 -4.78
C ILE A 36 -1.19 -0.22 -6.12
N ASN A 37 -1.60 -1.48 -6.12
CA ASN A 37 -2.04 -2.19 -7.31
C ASN A 37 -3.39 -2.86 -7.07
N VAL A 38 -4.32 -2.66 -7.99
CA VAL A 38 -5.60 -3.36 -8.03
C VAL A 38 -5.65 -4.16 -9.32
N SER A 39 -5.86 -5.46 -9.18
CA SER A 39 -5.98 -6.39 -10.30
C SER A 39 -7.39 -6.98 -10.31
N LEU A 40 -8.16 -6.68 -11.34
CA LEU A 40 -9.55 -7.11 -11.49
C LEU A 40 -9.70 -8.35 -12.40
N GLY A 41 -8.57 -8.90 -12.85
CA GLY A 41 -8.50 -10.14 -13.62
C GLY A 41 -9.35 -10.13 -14.90
N SER A 42 -9.88 -11.29 -15.25
CA SER A 42 -10.65 -11.50 -16.49
C SER A 42 -12.06 -10.88 -16.46
N GLN A 43 -12.54 -10.39 -15.30
CA GLN A 43 -13.85 -9.72 -15.20
C GLN A 43 -13.87 -8.41 -16.00
N VAL A 44 -12.73 -7.71 -16.09
CA VAL A 44 -12.59 -6.47 -16.88
C VAL A 44 -12.82 -6.70 -18.37
N ILE A 45 -12.58 -7.91 -18.86
CA ILE A 45 -12.76 -8.26 -20.28
C ILE A 45 -14.25 -8.37 -20.62
N LYS A 46 -15.09 -8.72 -19.62
CA LYS A 46 -16.54 -8.81 -19.77
C LYS A 46 -17.21 -7.45 -19.58
N ASP A 47 -16.69 -6.64 -18.66
CA ASP A 47 -17.26 -5.34 -18.34
C ASP A 47 -16.17 -4.28 -18.09
N SER A 48 -16.11 -3.29 -18.99
CA SER A 48 -15.18 -2.17 -18.87
C SER A 48 -15.52 -1.23 -17.71
N LYS A 49 -16.78 -1.20 -17.25
CA LYS A 49 -17.23 -0.33 -16.16
C LYS A 49 -16.58 -0.68 -14.82
N CYS A 50 -16.26 -1.96 -14.60
CA CYS A 50 -15.53 -2.42 -13.41
C CYS A 50 -14.20 -1.68 -13.24
N LEU A 51 -13.47 -1.49 -14.34
CA LEU A 51 -12.16 -0.84 -14.31
C LEU A 51 -12.29 0.67 -14.07
N ASP A 52 -13.26 1.31 -14.73
CA ASP A 52 -13.52 2.74 -14.54
C ASP A 52 -13.95 3.03 -13.10
N TYR A 53 -14.79 2.17 -12.52
CA TYR A 53 -15.17 2.22 -11.11
C TYR A 53 -13.92 2.10 -10.21
N ALA A 54 -13.14 1.04 -10.36
CA ALA A 54 -11.94 0.82 -9.55
C ALA A 54 -10.89 1.92 -9.69
N GLN A 55 -10.76 2.52 -10.88
CA GLN A 55 -9.87 3.67 -11.09
C GLN A 55 -10.37 4.89 -10.30
N ARG A 56 -11.68 5.18 -10.34
CA ARG A 56 -12.27 6.32 -9.64
C ARG A 56 -12.19 6.13 -8.12
N SER A 57 -12.64 5.01 -7.59
CA SER A 57 -12.58 4.70 -6.16
C SER A 57 -11.14 4.72 -5.65
N LEU A 58 -10.18 4.09 -6.33
CA LEU A 58 -8.77 4.15 -5.94
C LEU A 58 -8.23 5.59 -5.97
N SER A 59 -8.65 6.39 -6.95
CA SER A 59 -8.24 7.80 -7.02
C SER A 59 -8.81 8.64 -5.88
N MET A 60 -10.03 8.34 -5.41
CA MET A 60 -10.65 8.99 -4.26
C MET A 60 -9.95 8.61 -2.95
N ILE A 61 -9.71 7.31 -2.73
CA ILE A 61 -9.01 6.80 -1.54
C ILE A 61 -7.63 7.46 -1.41
N VAL A 62 -6.87 7.48 -2.51
CA VAL A 62 -5.46 7.89 -2.52
C VAL A 62 -5.26 9.39 -2.73
N GLY A 63 -6.26 10.09 -3.29
CA GLY A 63 -6.15 11.52 -3.65
C GLY A 63 -5.22 11.78 -4.86
N GLN A 64 -4.90 10.74 -5.63
CA GLN A 64 -4.08 10.83 -6.83
C GLN A 64 -4.69 9.94 -7.92
N LYS A 65 -4.80 10.47 -9.15
CA LYS A 65 -5.35 9.74 -10.30
C LYS A 65 -4.59 8.44 -10.54
N ALA A 66 -5.31 7.31 -10.45
CA ALA A 66 -4.77 6.00 -10.76
C ALA A 66 -4.53 5.84 -12.28
N VAL A 67 -3.48 5.11 -12.63
CA VAL A 67 -3.07 4.81 -14.01
C VAL A 67 -3.54 3.43 -14.39
N ILE A 68 -4.18 3.31 -15.55
CA ILE A 68 -4.60 2.02 -16.11
C ILE A 68 -3.39 1.27 -16.64
N CYS A 69 -3.24 0.02 -16.20
CA CYS A 69 -2.25 -0.93 -16.67
C CYS A 69 -2.83 -1.77 -17.82
N ARG A 70 -2.09 -1.80 -18.93
CA ARG A 70 -2.41 -2.61 -20.10
C ARG A 70 -1.59 -3.89 -20.16
N ALA A 71 -2.18 -4.93 -20.72
CA ALA A 71 -1.57 -6.21 -20.99
C ALA A 71 -0.33 -6.09 -21.89
N LYS A 72 0.82 -6.59 -21.41
CA LYS A 72 2.07 -6.62 -22.21
C LYS A 72 2.13 -7.79 -23.19
N LYS A 73 1.57 -8.94 -22.81
CA LYS A 73 1.57 -10.19 -23.57
C LYS A 73 0.13 -10.68 -23.75
N SER A 74 -0.13 -11.39 -24.84
CA SER A 74 -1.38 -12.13 -25.04
C SER A 74 -1.26 -13.50 -24.38
N ILE A 75 -2.22 -13.88 -23.55
CA ILE A 75 -2.24 -15.18 -22.86
C ILE A 75 -3.65 -15.76 -22.98
N ALA A 76 -3.77 -16.87 -23.72
CA ALA A 76 -5.05 -17.49 -24.04
C ALA A 76 -5.80 -17.99 -22.80
N SER A 77 -5.09 -18.56 -21.81
CA SER A 77 -5.68 -19.08 -20.57
C SER A 77 -6.44 -18.01 -19.78
N PHE A 78 -6.00 -16.75 -19.85
CA PHE A 78 -6.66 -15.59 -19.22
C PHE A 78 -7.59 -14.84 -20.17
N LYS A 79 -7.80 -15.35 -21.40
CA LYS A 79 -8.58 -14.72 -22.48
C LYS A 79 -8.11 -13.31 -22.84
N LEU A 80 -6.81 -13.05 -22.65
CA LEU A 80 -6.25 -11.71 -22.60
C LEU A 80 -5.40 -11.42 -23.83
N ARG A 81 -5.64 -10.27 -24.48
CA ARG A 81 -4.91 -9.81 -25.67
C ARG A 81 -3.99 -8.64 -25.31
N LYS A 82 -2.84 -8.54 -25.98
CA LYS A 82 -1.90 -7.42 -25.83
C LYS A 82 -2.62 -6.08 -25.99
N GLY A 83 -2.36 -5.13 -25.10
CA GLY A 83 -2.95 -3.79 -25.11
C GLY A 83 -4.29 -3.65 -24.36
N TYR A 84 -4.93 -4.75 -23.96
CA TYR A 84 -6.17 -4.68 -23.18
C TYR A 84 -5.92 -4.05 -21.81
N PRO A 85 -6.83 -3.23 -21.28
CA PRO A 85 -6.74 -2.71 -19.93
C PRO A 85 -7.16 -3.79 -18.92
N VAL A 86 -6.39 -3.98 -17.84
CA VAL A 86 -6.53 -5.16 -16.95
C VAL A 86 -6.53 -4.77 -15.47
N ALA A 87 -5.77 -3.73 -15.12
CA ALA A 87 -5.51 -3.36 -13.75
C ALA A 87 -5.39 -1.85 -13.65
N CYS A 88 -5.45 -1.31 -12.43
CA CYS A 88 -5.08 0.06 -12.15
C CYS A 88 -3.99 0.10 -11.07
N LYS A 89 -3.12 1.10 -11.14
CA LYS A 89 -2.06 1.29 -10.15
C LYS A 89 -1.88 2.77 -9.83
N VAL A 90 -1.39 3.04 -8.64
CA VAL A 90 -0.95 4.38 -8.25
C VAL A 90 0.34 4.26 -7.44
N THR A 91 1.22 5.25 -7.59
CA THR A 91 2.47 5.29 -6.84
C THR A 91 2.60 6.63 -6.15
N LEU A 92 2.57 6.59 -4.83
CA LEU A 92 2.74 7.74 -3.95
C LEU A 92 4.21 7.94 -3.65
N ARG A 93 4.72 9.15 -3.88
CA ARG A 93 6.10 9.56 -3.55
C ARG A 93 6.17 10.81 -2.68
N ARG A 94 5.14 11.66 -2.74
CA ARG A 94 5.09 12.88 -1.94
C ARG A 94 4.82 12.51 -0.49
N LYS A 95 5.61 13.06 0.42
CA LYS A 95 5.51 12.77 1.85
C LYS A 95 4.10 12.97 2.41
N VAL A 96 3.43 14.08 2.05
CA VAL A 96 2.08 14.38 2.50
C VAL A 96 1.07 13.30 2.07
N LEU A 97 1.17 12.81 0.83
CA LEU A 97 0.29 11.76 0.31
C LEU A 97 0.57 10.41 0.95
N ILE A 98 1.86 10.07 1.16
CA ILE A 98 2.27 8.85 1.87
C ILE A 98 1.71 8.87 3.29
N ASP A 99 1.90 9.97 4.02
CA ASP A 99 1.44 10.11 5.39
C ASP A 99 -0.09 10.00 5.48
N ALA A 100 -0.82 10.68 4.59
CA ALA A 100 -2.28 10.63 4.56
C ALA A 100 -2.80 9.22 4.24
N PHE A 101 -2.27 8.58 3.20
CA PHE A 101 -2.68 7.23 2.82
C PHE A 101 -2.35 6.22 3.92
N PHE A 102 -1.16 6.29 4.50
CA PHE A 102 -0.73 5.38 5.55
C PHE A 102 -1.66 5.43 6.77
N LYS A 103 -2.09 6.62 7.20
CA LYS A 103 -3.09 6.77 8.27
C LYS A 103 -4.42 6.11 7.92
N LYS A 104 -4.92 6.34 6.70
CA LYS A 104 -6.16 5.71 6.23
C LYS A 104 -6.04 4.19 6.23
N THR A 105 -4.90 3.66 5.79
CA THR A 105 -4.65 2.22 5.81
C THR A 105 -4.64 1.68 7.24
N LEU A 106 -3.98 2.34 8.20
CA LEU A 106 -4.02 1.91 9.60
C LEU A 106 -5.44 1.86 10.17
N ILE A 107 -6.25 2.90 9.90
CA ILE A 107 -7.66 2.96 10.31
C ILE A 107 -8.47 1.84 9.62
N GLY A 108 -8.26 1.63 8.32
CA GLY A 108 -8.94 0.59 7.55
C GLY A 108 -8.59 -0.82 8.03
N LEU A 109 -7.32 -1.09 8.35
CA LEU A 109 -6.88 -2.37 8.90
C LEU A 109 -7.52 -2.66 10.26
N ALA A 110 -7.67 -1.66 11.12
CA ALA A 110 -8.33 -1.81 12.41
C ALA A 110 -9.84 -2.12 12.29
N ARG A 111 -10.47 -1.77 11.16
CA ARG A 111 -11.89 -2.04 10.88
C ARG A 111 -12.12 -3.36 10.14
N GLN A 112 -11.07 -3.98 9.63
CA GLN A 112 -11.20 -5.23 8.90
C GLN A 112 -11.60 -6.36 9.87
N ARG A 113 -12.72 -7.03 9.59
CA ARG A 113 -13.37 -8.01 10.48
C ARG A 113 -12.47 -9.17 10.89
N ASP A 114 -11.70 -9.71 9.94
CA ASP A 114 -10.79 -10.84 10.13
C ASP A 114 -9.31 -10.41 10.06
N PHE A 115 -8.98 -9.28 10.71
CA PHE A 115 -7.61 -8.79 10.71
C PHE A 115 -6.71 -9.66 11.59
N SER A 116 -5.71 -10.29 10.97
CA SER A 116 -4.60 -10.93 11.66
C SER A 116 -3.33 -10.07 11.51
N PRO A 117 -2.49 -9.92 12.55
CA PRO A 117 -1.20 -9.26 12.43
C PRO A 117 -0.35 -9.83 11.29
N PHE A 118 0.41 -8.97 10.63
CA PHE A 118 1.22 -9.36 9.48
C PHE A 118 2.41 -10.23 9.88
N SER A 119 2.80 -11.14 8.99
CA SER A 119 3.97 -12.00 9.19
C SER A 119 5.26 -11.29 8.75
N ALA A 120 6.35 -11.54 9.46
CA ALA A 120 7.69 -11.10 9.06
C ALA A 120 8.17 -11.72 7.73
N GLU A 121 7.52 -12.79 7.27
CA GLU A 121 7.83 -13.43 5.98
C GLU A 121 7.36 -12.62 4.76
N GLN A 122 6.52 -11.60 4.96
CA GLN A 122 6.00 -10.74 3.89
C GLN A 122 7.02 -9.67 3.41
N PHE A 123 8.22 -9.69 3.97
CA PHE A 123 9.33 -8.85 3.54
C PHE A 123 10.14 -9.52 2.42
N ASP A 124 10.61 -8.72 1.48
CA ASP A 124 11.32 -9.21 0.28
C ASP A 124 12.83 -9.42 0.46
N GLY A 125 13.33 -9.40 1.71
CA GLY A 125 14.76 -9.48 2.02
C GLY A 125 15.51 -8.14 1.88
N SER A 126 14.99 -7.22 1.07
CA SER A 126 15.62 -5.92 0.77
C SER A 126 14.98 -4.76 1.55
N GLY A 127 14.20 -5.06 2.59
CA GLY A 127 13.53 -4.05 3.42
C GLY A 127 12.22 -3.49 2.83
N ASN A 128 11.66 -4.11 1.79
CA ASN A 128 10.33 -3.75 1.29
C ASN A 128 9.28 -4.69 1.87
N PHE A 129 8.14 -4.12 2.21
CA PHE A 129 7.02 -4.81 2.81
C PHE A 129 5.83 -4.79 1.87
N SER A 130 5.22 -5.95 1.61
CA SER A 130 4.06 -6.05 0.73
C SER A 130 2.94 -6.80 1.42
N PHE A 131 1.74 -6.24 1.38
CA PHE A 131 0.55 -6.88 1.95
C PHE A 131 -0.68 -6.62 1.08
N GLY A 132 -1.66 -7.52 1.21
CA GLY A 132 -2.95 -7.40 0.55
C GLY A 132 -4.01 -6.89 1.51
N VAL A 133 -4.86 -6.00 1.02
CA VAL A 133 -6.14 -5.64 1.64
C VAL A 133 -7.23 -6.35 0.85
N LEU A 134 -8.04 -7.16 1.52
CA LEU A 134 -9.02 -8.03 0.88
C LEU A 134 -10.16 -7.24 0.24
N GLU A 135 -10.58 -6.15 0.89
CA GLU A 135 -11.74 -5.36 0.48
C GLU A 135 -11.39 -3.87 0.55
N HIS A 136 -11.66 -3.11 -0.51
CA HIS A 136 -11.50 -1.65 -0.47
C HIS A 136 -12.62 -0.95 0.31
N ALA A 137 -13.67 -1.65 0.73
CA ALA A 137 -14.74 -1.11 1.58
C ALA A 137 -14.25 -0.71 2.98
N VAL A 138 -13.02 -1.06 3.37
CA VAL A 138 -12.43 -0.63 4.64
C VAL A 138 -12.13 0.87 4.72
N TYR A 139 -12.13 1.57 3.58
CA TYR A 139 -11.83 3.00 3.48
C TYR A 139 -13.12 3.84 3.52
N ASP A 140 -13.17 4.86 4.39
CA ASP A 140 -14.34 5.74 4.57
C ASP A 140 -14.71 6.54 3.31
N GLU A 141 -13.77 6.72 2.39
CA GLU A 141 -14.02 7.40 1.13
C GLU A 141 -14.87 6.58 0.14
N VAL A 142 -15.08 5.30 0.43
CA VAL A 142 -15.89 4.39 -0.38
C VAL A 142 -17.27 4.31 0.25
N ASP A 143 -18.27 4.77 -0.50
CA ASP A 143 -19.66 4.57 -0.11
C ASP A 143 -20.09 3.13 -0.41
N TYR A 144 -20.59 2.46 0.62
CA TYR A 144 -21.01 1.06 0.55
C TYR A 144 -22.28 0.89 -0.27
N GLU A 145 -23.19 1.87 -0.27
CA GLU A 145 -24.48 1.77 -0.99
C GLU A 145 -24.32 1.92 -2.51
N SER A 146 -23.37 2.75 -2.95
CA SER A 146 -23.07 2.96 -4.37
C SER A 146 -21.99 2.03 -4.92
N MET A 147 -21.65 0.97 -4.18
CA MET A 147 -20.57 0.06 -4.53
C MET A 147 -20.96 -0.83 -5.74
N TYR A 148 -20.24 -0.68 -6.85
CA TYR A 148 -20.48 -1.50 -8.05
C TYR A 148 -19.87 -2.91 -7.96
N LEU A 149 -18.69 -3.01 -7.37
CA LEU A 149 -17.91 -4.24 -7.27
C LEU A 149 -17.04 -4.18 -6.02
N ASN A 150 -16.93 -5.29 -5.27
CA ASN A 150 -15.92 -5.45 -4.24
C ASN A 150 -14.62 -6.03 -4.82
N TYR A 151 -13.48 -5.41 -4.46
CA TYR A 151 -12.17 -5.80 -4.95
C TYR A 151 -11.12 -5.57 -3.87
N GLY A 152 -10.08 -6.40 -3.89
CA GLY A 152 -8.88 -6.26 -3.06
C GLY A 152 -7.80 -5.41 -3.72
N MET A 153 -6.81 -5.00 -2.94
CA MET A 153 -5.65 -4.26 -3.41
C MET A 153 -4.36 -4.75 -2.76
N ASN A 154 -3.28 -4.73 -3.51
CA ASN A 154 -1.94 -4.99 -3.00
C ASN A 154 -1.22 -3.68 -2.75
N ILE A 155 -0.67 -3.53 -1.54
CA ILE A 155 0.05 -2.34 -1.09
C ILE A 155 1.50 -2.76 -0.83
N ASN A 156 2.42 -2.12 -1.56
CA ASN A 156 3.84 -2.32 -1.41
C ASN A 156 4.48 -1.06 -0.85
N ILE A 157 5.00 -1.16 0.37
CA ILE A 157 5.73 -0.11 1.06
C ILE A 157 7.22 -0.31 0.80
N ILE A 158 7.83 0.68 0.17
CA ILE A 158 9.25 0.65 -0.17
C ILE A 158 9.98 1.61 0.76
N THR A 159 10.88 1.08 1.58
CA THR A 159 11.66 1.86 2.54
C THR A 159 13.03 2.21 1.95
N ASN A 160 13.83 2.99 2.68
CA ASN A 160 15.23 3.22 2.35
C ASN A 160 16.20 2.24 3.00
N LEU A 161 15.69 1.35 3.85
CA LEU A 161 16.47 0.33 4.54
C LEU A 161 16.67 -0.84 3.55
N ASN A 162 17.85 -1.47 3.61
CA ASN A 162 18.19 -2.62 2.78
C ASN A 162 18.11 -3.95 3.56
N ASP A 163 17.43 -3.93 4.71
CA ASP A 163 17.36 -5.04 5.66
C ASP A 163 15.92 -5.18 6.15
N SER A 164 15.38 -6.40 6.04
CA SER A 164 14.02 -6.74 6.46
C SER A 164 13.80 -6.57 7.95
N HIS A 165 14.76 -6.96 8.80
CA HIS A 165 14.58 -6.88 10.25
C HIS A 165 14.48 -5.42 10.70
N LYS A 166 15.40 -4.59 10.20
CA LYS A 166 15.39 -3.14 10.42
C LYS A 166 14.11 -2.48 9.92
N SER A 167 13.62 -2.92 8.76
CA SER A 167 12.38 -2.39 8.17
C SER A 167 11.15 -2.80 8.96
N MET A 168 11.11 -4.02 9.48
CA MET A 168 10.03 -4.49 10.34
C MET A 168 9.93 -3.66 11.62
N LEU A 169 11.05 -3.42 12.30
CA LEU A 169 11.08 -2.57 13.50
C LEU A 169 10.61 -1.16 13.19
N PHE A 170 11.11 -0.56 12.10
CA PHE A 170 10.65 0.76 11.66
C PHE A 170 9.14 0.80 11.41
N LEU A 171 8.59 -0.17 10.67
CA LEU A 171 7.16 -0.23 10.38
C LEU A 171 6.31 -0.55 11.63
N LYS A 172 6.85 -1.33 12.57
CA LYS A 172 6.19 -1.64 13.85
C LYS A 172 6.04 -0.38 14.70
N VAL A 173 7.09 0.45 14.74
CA VAL A 173 7.07 1.76 15.42
C VAL A 173 6.09 2.73 14.75
N LEU A 174 5.88 2.62 13.42
CA LEU A 174 4.84 3.36 12.71
C LEU A 174 3.41 2.88 12.99
N GLY A 175 3.23 1.78 13.73
CA GLY A 175 1.93 1.26 14.11
C GLY A 175 1.41 0.15 13.21
N ILE A 176 2.22 -0.42 12.31
CA ILE A 176 1.81 -1.66 11.62
C ILE A 176 1.85 -2.81 12.63
N PRO A 177 0.75 -3.54 12.81
CA PRO A 177 0.70 -4.72 13.67
C PRO A 177 1.40 -5.90 12.97
N PHE A 178 2.53 -6.32 13.54
CA PHE A 178 3.23 -7.56 13.19
C PHE A 178 3.02 -8.60 14.28
N LYS A 179 3.03 -9.87 13.89
CA LYS A 179 3.03 -11.01 14.82
C LYS A 179 4.33 -11.08 15.63
#